data_AF-A0A2G9Z2B3-F1
#
_entry.id   AF-A0A2G9Z2B3-F1
#
_cell.length_a   1.000
_cell.length_b   1.000
_cell.length_c   1.000
_cell.angle_alpha   90.00
_cell.angle_beta   90.00
_cell.angle_gamma   90.00
#
_symmetry.space_group_name_H-M   'P 1'
#
loop_
_entity.id
_entity.type
_entity.pdbx_description
1 polymer ?
#
loop_
_entity_poly.entity_id
_entity_poly.type
_entity_poly.pdbx_seq_one_letter_code
_entity_poly.pdbx_strand_id
1 'polypeptide(L)'
;AIWVKDEIEANEELKSLSAKAIKVKNITTETLAERLIHGFKFFDETGKHLDVQSWTLCTGSRFYDDNVPSVGWSDGKMDVGKYDTDVAFDDQRSRQVVS
;
A
#
# COMPACT_ATOMS: atom_id res chain seq x y z
N ALA A 1 3.94 7.14 15.63
CA ALA A 1 3.07 6.05 15.14
C ALA A 1 2.11 6.66 14.14
N ILE A 2 1.87 5.99 13.02
CA ILE A 2 0.80 6.36 12.08
C ILE A 2 -0.47 5.59 12.41
N TRP A 3 -1.62 6.13 12.04
CA TRP A 3 -2.89 5.44 12.13
C TRP A 3 -3.39 5.15 10.73
N VAL A 4 -3.77 3.91 10.48
CA VAL A 4 -4.35 3.43 9.22
C VAL A 4 -5.51 2.52 9.58
N LYS A 5 -6.42 2.29 8.64
CA LYS A 5 -7.52 1.35 8.86
C LYS A 5 -6.97 -0.08 9.02
N ASP A 6 -7.50 -0.78 10.01
CA ASP A 6 -7.14 -2.16 10.33
C ASP A 6 -7.98 -3.15 9.50
N GLU A 7 -7.65 -3.26 8.22
CA GLU A 7 -8.35 -4.11 7.25
C GLU A 7 -7.34 -4.91 6.42
N ILE A 8 -7.72 -6.15 6.04
CA ILE A 8 -6.82 -7.05 5.29
C ILE A 8 -6.38 -6.41 3.97
N GLU A 9 -7.31 -5.86 3.21
CA GLU A 9 -7.01 -5.14 1.97
C GLU A 9 -6.91 -3.64 2.25
N ALA A 10 -6.15 -2.96 1.40
CA ALA A 10 -6.08 -1.51 1.45
C ALA A 10 -7.41 -0.84 1.07
N ASN A 11 -7.54 0.45 1.41
CA ASN A 11 -8.76 1.26 1.27
C ASN A 11 -9.43 1.09 -0.11
N GLU A 12 -10.64 0.52 -0.14
CA GLU A 12 -11.42 0.34 -1.38
C GLU A 12 -11.67 1.67 -2.10
N GLU A 13 -11.90 2.74 -1.34
CA GLU A 13 -12.12 4.09 -1.86
C GLU A 13 -10.92 4.66 -2.64
N LEU A 14 -9.74 4.08 -2.48
CA LEU A 14 -8.51 4.47 -3.18
C LEU A 14 -8.12 3.50 -4.30
N LYS A 15 -9.02 2.57 -4.67
CA LYS A 15 -8.80 1.62 -5.74
C LYS A 15 -8.57 2.30 -7.09
N SER A 16 -7.64 1.74 -7.87
CA SER A 16 -7.30 2.21 -9.22
C SER A 16 -6.87 3.69 -9.26
N LEU A 17 -6.36 4.25 -8.15
CA LEU A 17 -5.75 5.58 -8.14
C LEU A 17 -4.24 5.45 -8.31
N SER A 18 -3.70 6.13 -9.32
CA SER A 18 -2.24 6.22 -9.51
C SER A 18 -1.60 7.04 -8.39
N ALA A 19 -0.29 6.87 -8.20
CA ALA A 19 0.46 7.65 -7.21
C ALA A 19 0.34 9.16 -7.44
N LYS A 20 0.24 9.60 -8.70
CA LYS A 20 0.00 10.99 -9.04
C LYS A 20 -1.41 11.45 -8.69
N ALA A 21 -2.43 10.63 -8.93
CA ALA A 21 -3.81 10.95 -8.53
C ALA A 21 -3.93 11.08 -7.00
N ILE A 22 -3.28 10.19 -6.25
CA ILE A 22 -3.17 10.27 -4.78
C ILE A 22 -2.52 11.59 -4.34
N LYS A 23 -1.39 11.96 -4.96
CA LYS A 23 -0.70 13.23 -4.70
C LYS A 23 -1.57 14.45 -5.02
N VAL A 24 -2.27 14.45 -6.16
CA VAL A 24 -3.18 15.55 -6.56
C VAL A 24 -4.34 15.69 -5.57
N LYS A 25 -4.86 14.58 -5.05
CA LYS A 25 -5.90 14.56 -4.02
C LYS A 25 -5.38 14.91 -2.61
N ASN A 26 -4.06 15.12 -2.47
CA ASN A 26 -3.39 15.42 -1.21
C ASN A 26 -3.68 14.39 -0.11
N ILE A 27 -3.70 13.10 -0.49
CA ILE A 27 -3.93 11.98 0.43
C ILE A 27 -2.57 11.48 0.92
N THR A 28 -2.37 11.49 2.23
CA THR A 28 -1.20 10.85 2.85
C THR A 28 -1.43 9.34 2.91
N THR A 29 -0.47 8.57 2.42
CA THR A 29 -0.50 7.10 2.49
C THR A 29 0.73 6.58 3.21
N GLU A 30 0.71 5.30 3.57
CA GLU A 30 1.89 4.63 4.12
C GLU A 30 3.12 4.75 3.21
N THR A 31 4.28 4.87 3.84
CA THR A 31 5.58 4.56 3.26
C THR A 31 5.80 3.05 3.18
N LEU A 32 6.83 2.61 2.43
CA LEU A 32 7.18 1.18 2.37
C LEU A 32 7.55 0.63 3.75
N ALA A 33 8.37 1.36 4.51
CA ALA A 33 8.80 0.93 5.84
C ALA A 33 7.61 0.78 6.81
N GLU A 34 6.68 1.73 6.80
CA GLU A 34 5.45 1.67 7.60
C GLU A 34 4.58 0.48 7.20
N ARG A 35 4.36 0.26 5.90
CA ARG A 35 3.57 -0.88 5.41
C ARG A 35 4.18 -2.22 5.82
N LEU A 36 5.51 -2.36 5.81
CA LEU A 36 6.19 -3.59 6.24
C LEU A 36 5.99 -3.85 7.73
N ILE A 37 6.17 -2.83 8.57
CA ILE A 37 5.97 -2.94 10.03
C ILE A 37 4.49 -3.27 10.34
N HIS A 38 3.57 -2.59 9.67
CA HIS A 38 2.13 -2.86 9.79
C HIS A 38 1.80 -4.31 9.43
N GLY A 39 2.35 -4.83 8.33
CA GLY A 39 2.17 -6.23 7.93
C GLY A 39 2.66 -7.24 8.97
N PHE A 40 3.85 -7.01 9.55
CA PHE A 40 4.36 -7.88 10.61
C PHE A 40 3.52 -7.84 11.86
N LYS A 41 3.11 -6.64 12.28
CA LYS A 41 2.26 -6.46 13.46
C LYS A 41 0.90 -7.13 13.26
N PHE A 42 0.24 -6.92 12.13
CA PHE A 42 -1.04 -7.52 11.81
C PHE A 42 -0.97 -9.05 11.80
N PHE A 43 0.13 -9.61 11.26
CA PHE A 43 0.35 -11.06 11.30
C PHE A 43 0.56 -11.59 12.72
N ASP A 44 1.34 -10.90 13.55
CA ASP A 44 1.55 -11.27 14.96
C ASP A 44 0.24 -11.26 15.75
N GLU A 45 -0.63 -10.27 15.50
CA GLU A 45 -1.90 -10.11 16.20
C GLU A 45 -3.01 -11.06 15.71
N THR A 46 -3.01 -11.44 14.43
CA THR A 46 -4.16 -12.12 13.80
C THR A 46 -3.84 -13.48 13.18
N GLY A 47 -2.55 -13.77 12.93
CA GLY A 47 -2.10 -14.90 12.13
C GLY A 47 -2.42 -14.80 10.63
N LYS A 48 -2.91 -13.65 10.14
CA LYS A 48 -3.29 -13.40 8.74
C LYS A 48 -2.33 -12.44 8.07
N HIS A 49 -2.26 -12.50 6.74
CA HIS A 49 -1.47 -11.57 5.94
C HIS A 49 -2.37 -10.44 5.39
N LEU A 50 -1.79 -9.25 5.27
CA LEU A 50 -2.39 -8.12 4.56
C LEU A 50 -2.17 -8.29 3.04
N ASP A 51 -3.04 -7.66 2.25
CA ASP A 51 -2.93 -7.56 0.78
C ASP A 51 -2.91 -8.93 0.09
N VAL A 52 -3.91 -9.77 0.39
CA VAL A 52 -4.00 -11.14 -0.17
C VAL A 52 -4.77 -11.18 -1.49
N GLN A 53 -5.56 -10.15 -1.79
CA GLN A 53 -6.29 -10.01 -3.05
C GLN A 53 -5.87 -8.78 -3.87
N SER A 54 -5.21 -7.81 -3.26
CA SER A 54 -4.77 -6.57 -3.91
C SER A 54 -3.32 -6.23 -3.58
N TRP A 55 -2.79 -5.20 -4.22
CA TRP A 55 -1.48 -4.64 -3.94
C TRP A 55 -1.63 -3.27 -3.28
N THR A 56 -0.98 -3.09 -2.13
CA THR A 56 -0.85 -1.76 -1.50
C THR A 56 0.20 -0.94 -2.25
N LEU A 57 -0.18 0.22 -2.78
CA LEU A 57 0.74 1.25 -3.27
C LEU A 57 1.25 2.11 -2.10
N CYS A 58 2.56 2.09 -1.86
CA CYS A 58 3.21 2.83 -0.78
C CYS A 58 3.65 4.22 -1.25
N THR A 59 2.69 5.09 -1.60
CA THR A 59 2.99 6.39 -2.26
C THR A 59 3.71 7.41 -1.36
N GLY A 60 3.81 7.13 -0.05
CA GLY A 60 4.68 7.86 0.87
C GLY A 60 6.18 7.58 0.67
N SER A 61 6.53 6.63 -0.20
CA SER A 61 7.90 6.32 -0.61
C SER A 61 8.05 6.38 -2.12
N ARG A 62 9.27 6.71 -2.59
CA ARG A 62 9.62 6.72 -4.02
C ARG A 62 11.02 6.16 -4.24
N PHE A 63 11.18 5.50 -5.38
CA PHE A 63 12.49 5.17 -5.92
C PHE A 63 13.14 6.40 -6.56
N TYR A 64 14.43 6.29 -6.87
CA TYR A 64 15.21 7.39 -7.47
C TYR A 64 14.67 7.84 -8.83
N ASP A 65 13.95 6.96 -9.54
CA ASP A 65 13.36 7.21 -10.86
C ASP A 65 11.84 7.47 -10.77
N ASP A 66 11.42 8.07 -9.66
CA ASP A 66 10.05 8.49 -9.33
C ASP A 66 9.05 7.37 -9.06
N ASN A 67 9.25 6.16 -9.59
CA ASN A 67 8.38 5.00 -9.35
C ASN A 67 8.06 4.78 -7.86
N VAL A 68 6.90 4.18 -7.59
CA VAL A 68 6.43 3.90 -6.22
C VAL A 68 6.58 2.42 -5.87
N PRO A 69 6.98 2.09 -4.62
CA PRO A 69 6.92 0.73 -4.13
C PRO A 69 5.47 0.25 -4.00
N SER A 70 5.27 -1.05 -4.21
CA SER A 70 4.04 -1.74 -3.85
C SER A 70 4.32 -2.98 -3.02
N VAL A 71 3.34 -3.42 -2.23
CA VAL A 71 3.43 -4.64 -1.42
C VAL A 71 2.18 -5.47 -1.62
N GLY A 72 2.34 -6.78 -1.78
CA GLY A 72 1.26 -7.73 -1.89
C GLY A 72 1.68 -9.10 -1.36
N TRP A 73 0.71 -9.95 -1.05
CA TRP A 73 0.94 -11.34 -0.70
C TRP A 73 0.56 -12.24 -1.87
N SER A 74 1.53 -12.98 -2.40
CA SER A 74 1.34 -13.90 -3.54
C SER A 74 2.16 -15.16 -3.33
N ASP A 75 1.65 -16.31 -3.77
CA ASP A 75 2.38 -17.59 -3.78
C ASP A 75 3.08 -17.96 -2.44
N GLY A 76 2.45 -17.63 -1.31
CA GLY A 76 2.98 -17.95 0.03
C GLY A 76 4.14 -17.05 0.49
N LYS A 77 4.36 -15.91 -0.16
CA LYS A 77 5.38 -14.92 0.19
C LYS A 77 4.82 -13.50 0.09
N MET A 78 5.50 -12.58 0.75
CA MET A 78 5.29 -11.15 0.55
C MET A 78 6.19 -10.67 -0.58
N ASP A 79 5.60 -10.11 -1.62
CA ASP A 79 6.32 -9.51 -2.72
C ASP A 79 6.35 -7.99 -2.58
N VAL A 80 7.50 -7.40 -2.93
CA VAL A 80 7.69 -5.96 -3.04
C VAL A 80 7.92 -5.62 -4.50
N GLY A 81 6.99 -4.87 -5.08
CA GLY A 81 7.00 -4.45 -6.46
C GLY A 81 7.42 -2.99 -6.64
N LYS A 82 7.50 -2.60 -7.91
CA LYS A 82 7.78 -1.23 -8.34
C LYS A 82 6.79 -0.86 -9.43
N TYR A 83 6.09 0.27 -9.25
CA TYR A 83 5.07 0.74 -10.17
C TYR A 83 5.33 2.14 -10.68
N ASP A 84 4.97 2.33 -11.96
CA ASP A 84 4.94 3.63 -12.61
C ASP A 84 3.90 4.53 -11.92
N THR A 85 4.25 5.79 -11.74
CA THR A 85 3.49 6.76 -10.95
C THR A 85 2.26 7.30 -11.65
N ASP A 86 2.23 7.19 -12.98
CA ASP A 86 1.13 7.60 -13.83
C ASP A 86 0.15 6.45 -14.11
N VAL A 87 0.56 5.20 -13.89
CA VAL A 87 -0.27 4.01 -14.16
C VAL A 87 -1.12 3.65 -12.94
N ALA A 88 -2.33 3.16 -13.20
CA ALA A 88 -3.21 2.58 -12.20
C ALA A 88 -3.77 1.25 -12.72
N PHE A 89 -3.79 0.25 -11.85
CA PHE A 89 -4.39 -1.05 -12.13
C PHE A 89 -5.53 -1.34 -11.14
N ASP A 90 -6.46 -2.19 -11.54
CA ASP A 90 -7.67 -2.50 -10.76
C ASP A 90 -7.40 -3.30 -9.49
N ASP A 91 -6.25 -3.97 -9.41
CA ASP A 91 -5.80 -4.70 -8.25
C ASP A 91 -4.96 -3.84 -7.30
N GLN A 92 -4.89 -2.52 -7.50
CA GLN A 92 -4.09 -1.61 -6.69
C GLN A 92 -4.92 -0.68 -5.84
N ARG A 93 -4.47 -0.51 -4.59
CA ARG A 93 -5.10 0.34 -3.58
C ARG A 93 -4.02 0.96 -2.71
N SER A 94 -4.27 2.14 -2.17
CA SER A 94 -3.34 2.74 -1.19
C SER A 94 -3.95 2.68 0.21
N ARG A 95 -3.10 2.61 1.24
CA ARG A 95 -3.55 2.73 2.64
C ARG A 95 -3.45 4.17 3.10
N GLN A 96 -4.58 4.80 3.34
CA GLN A 96 -4.63 6.18 3.82
C GLN A 96 -4.23 6.27 5.28
N VAL A 97 -3.34 7.21 5.59
CA VAL A 97 -3.05 7.62 6.96
C VAL A 97 -4.18 8.52 7.46
N VAL A 98 -4.73 8.18 8.62
CA VAL A 98 -5.82 8.91 9.28
C VAL A 98 -5.31 9.61 10.55
N SER A 99 -6.02 10.65 10.98
CA SER A 99 -5.74 11.46 12.17
C SER A 99 -6.84 11.32 13.21
#